data_AF-A0A348ZYV7-F1
#
_entry.id   AF-A0A348ZYV7-F1
#
_cell.length_a   1.000
_cell.length_b   1.000
_cell.length_c   1.000
_cell.angle_alpha   90.00
_cell.angle_beta   90.00
_cell.angle_gamma   90.00
#
_symmetry.space_group_name_H-M   'P 1'
#
loop_
_entity.id
_entity.type
_entity.pdbx_description
1 polymer ?
#
loop_
_entity_poly.entity_id
_entity_poly.type
_entity_poly.pdbx_seq_one_letter_code
_entity_poly.pdbx_strand_id
1 'polypeptide(L)'
;MIKCPTCGLEGPDGSKFCGGCGKPLFSNSTPSATRCPSCHAEITQGIRFCGKCGTRVEGPATATEETTGNSQAATACPGCGAQNVADAVFCAACGTNLRGATSALPGGASSSMSLQASHYLSTLDNRLATSGFEPFAGSPILSLDRVFRRKRFELMQVGMVTTFCGLKCVDYLSDVRFLQSFNKSLFDYALGNKGFFARNAFQSLLVYEVVVTTGVGSEIQHFLDSYWPKHWMAYEFAVVVDLSTNRMLCHNGTPLWGMAFHMSFKKEAGSLFAPP
;
A
#
# COMPACT_ATOMS: atom_id res chain seq x y z
N MET A 1 32.33 -7.67 29.43
CA MET A 1 31.45 -8.28 28.42
C MET A 1 30.11 -8.54 29.07
N ILE A 2 29.02 -8.23 28.35
CA ILE A 2 27.65 -8.46 28.82
C ILE A 2 27.02 -9.64 28.08
N LYS A 3 26.40 -10.56 28.82
CA LYS A 3 25.60 -11.65 28.25
C LYS A 3 24.17 -11.22 28.04
N CYS A 4 23.62 -11.49 26.86
CA CYS A 4 22.21 -11.30 26.63
C CYS A 4 21.38 -12.26 27.49
N PRO A 5 20.47 -11.77 28.36
CA PRO A 5 19.64 -12.64 29.19
C PRO A 5 18.60 -13.41 28.37
N THR A 6 18.34 -13.00 27.11
CA THR A 6 17.35 -13.67 26.26
C THR A 6 17.93 -14.74 25.32
N CYS A 7 19.12 -14.52 24.77
CA CYS A 7 19.71 -15.46 23.79
C CYS A 7 21.12 -15.95 24.13
N GLY A 8 21.71 -15.47 25.23
CA GLY A 8 23.03 -15.90 25.70
C GLY A 8 24.23 -15.35 24.94
N LEU A 9 24.03 -14.63 23.82
CA LEU A 9 25.12 -14.04 23.05
C LEU A 9 25.88 -13.00 23.88
N GLU A 10 27.21 -13.12 23.89
CA GLU A 10 28.12 -12.17 24.53
C GLU A 10 28.37 -10.96 23.64
N GLY A 11 28.39 -9.77 24.24
CA GLY A 11 28.66 -8.52 23.54
C GLY A 11 29.54 -7.58 24.36
N PRO A 12 30.04 -6.50 23.71
CA PRO A 12 30.86 -5.49 24.38
C PRO A 12 30.04 -4.75 25.45
N ASP A 13 30.71 -4.37 26.56
CA ASP A 13 30.09 -3.60 27.63
C ASP A 13 29.59 -2.24 27.12
N GLY A 14 28.44 -1.78 27.62
CA GLY A 14 27.78 -0.55 27.15
C GLY A 14 26.80 -0.74 25.99
N SER A 15 26.69 -1.94 25.44
CA SER A 15 25.67 -2.27 24.43
C SER A 15 24.26 -2.12 25.00
N LYS A 16 23.42 -1.27 24.40
CA LYS A 16 22.01 -1.08 24.82
C LYS A 16 21.11 -2.24 24.38
N PHE A 17 21.45 -2.87 23.25
CA PHE A 17 20.69 -3.97 22.62
C PHE A 17 21.62 -5.12 22.25
N CYS A 18 21.08 -6.34 22.23
CA CYS A 18 21.81 -7.52 21.80
C CYS A 18 22.00 -7.53 20.27
N GLY A 19 23.25 -7.68 19.81
CA GLY A 19 23.56 -7.78 18.37
C GLY A 19 23.05 -9.05 17.68
N GLY A 20 22.63 -10.08 18.44
CA GLY A 20 22.05 -11.31 17.90
C GLY A 20 20.54 -11.26 17.78
N CYS A 21 19.84 -10.96 18.88
CA CYS A 21 18.37 -11.01 18.94
C CYS A 21 17.66 -9.64 18.98
N GLY A 22 18.41 -8.54 19.05
CA GLY A 22 17.90 -7.17 19.05
C GLY A 22 17.21 -6.70 20.34
N LYS A 23 17.07 -7.56 21.35
CA LYS A 23 16.41 -7.19 22.62
C LYS A 23 17.29 -6.32 23.53
N PRO A 24 16.69 -5.42 24.33
CA PRO A 24 17.44 -4.55 25.23
C PRO A 24 18.17 -5.39 26.29
N LEU A 25 19.41 -4.99 26.61
CA LEU A 25 20.24 -5.66 27.62
C LEU A 25 19.98 -5.14 29.03
N PHE A 26 19.27 -4.01 29.16
CA PHE A 26 18.86 -3.40 30.42
C PHE A 26 17.42 -2.92 30.31
N SER A 27 16.51 -3.53 31.07
CA SER A 27 15.16 -2.97 31.30
C SER A 27 14.75 -3.20 32.75
N ASN A 28 14.99 -2.19 33.60
CA ASN A 28 14.31 -2.10 34.89
C ASN A 28 12.96 -1.39 34.68
N SER A 29 11.92 -2.15 34.36
CA SER A 29 10.53 -1.74 34.62
C SER A 29 9.56 -2.89 34.35
N THR A 30 8.73 -3.15 35.36
CA THR A 30 7.61 -4.09 35.35
C THR A 30 6.63 -3.76 34.20
N PRO A 31 6.16 -4.73 33.40
CA PRO A 31 5.35 -4.44 32.23
C PRO A 31 3.90 -4.13 32.63
N SER A 32 3.48 -2.87 32.49
CA SER A 32 2.06 -2.51 32.40
C SER A 32 1.70 -2.38 30.91
N ALA A 33 1.04 -3.39 30.36
CA ALA A 33 0.65 -3.40 28.95
C ALA A 33 -0.50 -2.40 28.71
N THR A 34 -0.29 -1.45 27.80
CA THR A 34 -1.35 -0.55 27.30
C THR A 34 -1.89 -1.11 25.99
N ARG A 35 -3.16 -0.87 25.62
CA ARG A 35 -3.71 -1.30 24.32
C ARG A 35 -3.74 -0.14 23.33
N CYS A 36 -3.52 -0.45 22.05
CA CYS A 36 -3.66 0.49 20.96
C CYS A 36 -5.10 1.04 20.90
N PRO A 37 -5.31 2.37 20.85
CA PRO A 37 -6.65 2.93 20.76
C PRO A 37 -7.33 2.66 19.40
N SER A 38 -6.56 2.35 18.35
CA SER A 38 -7.10 2.13 17.00
C SER A 38 -7.32 0.67 16.65
N CYS A 39 -6.36 -0.23 16.96
CA CYS A 39 -6.45 -1.64 16.57
C CYS A 39 -6.49 -2.63 17.75
N HIS A 40 -6.51 -2.11 18.98
CA HIS A 40 -6.54 -2.86 20.24
C HIS A 40 -5.40 -3.87 20.47
N ALA A 41 -4.34 -3.82 19.66
CA ALA A 41 -3.13 -4.59 19.91
C ALA A 41 -2.47 -4.20 21.24
N GLU A 42 -1.83 -5.16 21.88
CA GLU A 42 -1.03 -4.90 23.09
C GLU A 42 0.23 -4.11 22.74
N ILE A 43 0.55 -3.13 23.60
CA ILE A 43 1.61 -2.15 23.42
C ILE A 43 2.43 -2.11 24.71
N THR A 44 3.73 -2.34 24.57
CA THR A 44 4.72 -2.19 25.64
C THR A 44 4.94 -0.71 25.95
N GLN A 45 5.09 -0.32 27.22
CA GLN A 45 5.33 1.09 27.56
C GLN A 45 6.58 1.66 26.89
N GLY A 46 6.52 2.94 26.52
CA GLY A 46 7.63 3.67 25.89
C GLY A 46 7.66 3.64 24.36
N ILE A 47 6.82 2.84 23.69
CA ILE A 47 6.69 2.91 22.22
C ILE A 47 5.70 3.99 21.80
N ARG A 48 6.16 4.87 20.91
CA ARG A 48 5.41 6.02 20.40
C ARG A 48 4.41 5.64 19.30
N PHE A 49 4.56 4.47 18.69
CA PHE A 49 3.72 3.98 17.60
C PHE A 49 3.40 2.50 17.80
N CYS A 50 2.17 2.10 17.48
CA CYS A 50 1.76 0.71 17.49
C CYS A 50 2.44 -0.06 16.36
N GLY A 51 3.19 -1.11 16.68
CA GLY A 51 3.85 -1.95 15.67
C GLY A 51 2.90 -2.75 14.77
N LYS A 52 1.60 -2.81 15.10
CA LYS A 52 0.59 -3.54 14.30
C LYS A 52 -0.14 -2.65 13.28
N CYS A 53 -0.53 -1.44 13.67
CA CYS A 53 -1.35 -0.56 12.82
C CYS A 53 -0.73 0.82 12.57
N GLY A 54 0.43 1.12 13.16
CA GLY A 54 1.13 2.40 13.01
C GLY A 54 0.54 3.56 13.83
N THR A 55 -0.60 3.38 14.51
CA THR A 55 -1.23 4.44 15.29
C THR A 55 -0.31 4.92 16.40
N ARG A 56 -0.13 6.25 16.47
CA ARG A 56 0.63 6.91 17.53
C ARG A 56 -0.03 6.66 18.87
N VAL A 57 0.77 6.30 19.87
CA VAL A 57 0.31 6.09 21.24
C VAL A 57 0.99 7.11 22.13
N GLU A 58 0.19 7.84 22.91
CA GLU A 58 0.67 8.86 23.81
C GLU A 58 1.47 8.21 24.94
N GLY A 59 2.80 8.31 24.87
CA GLY A 59 3.68 7.99 26.00
C GLY A 59 3.74 9.17 26.97
N PRO A 60 4.02 8.95 28.27
CA PRO A 60 4.14 10.02 29.24
C PRO A 60 5.26 10.99 28.81
N ALA A 61 4.90 12.27 28.72
CA ALA A 61 5.76 13.35 28.29
C ALA A 61 6.97 13.46 29.22
N THR A 62 8.16 13.12 28.72
CA THR A 62 9.40 13.65 29.27
C THR A 62 9.71 14.91 28.49
N ALA A 63 9.42 16.04 29.13
CA ALA A 63 9.82 17.36 28.66
C ALA A 63 11.35 17.46 28.72
N THR A 64 11.95 17.71 27.58
CA THR A 64 13.15 18.53 27.47
C THR A 64 12.94 19.39 26.24
N GLU A 65 12.51 20.62 26.51
CA GLU A 65 12.71 21.75 25.63
C GLU A 65 14.21 22.01 25.55
N GLU A 66 14.76 22.05 24.34
CA GLU A 66 15.84 23.00 24.03
C GLU A 66 15.56 23.60 22.64
N THR A 67 15.21 24.88 22.70
CA THR A 67 15.07 25.81 21.59
C THR A 67 16.44 26.15 21.04
N THR A 68 16.62 26.07 19.72
CA THR A 68 17.49 27.03 19.02
C THR A 68 16.95 27.25 17.62
N GLY A 69 16.64 28.50 17.33
CA GLY A 69 16.05 28.92 16.07
C GLY A 69 16.99 28.70 14.89
N ASN A 70 16.43 28.20 13.81
CA ASN A 70 16.78 28.68 12.48
C ASN A 70 15.53 28.60 11.61
N SER A 71 15.12 29.74 11.04
CA SER A 71 14.02 29.84 10.10
C SER A 71 14.48 29.26 8.76
N GLN A 72 14.57 27.94 8.68
CA GLN A 72 14.76 27.22 7.42
C GLN A 72 13.40 26.81 6.89
N ALA A 73 13.17 27.09 5.61
CA ALA A 73 11.88 26.98 4.93
C ALA A 73 11.15 25.67 5.29
N ALA A 74 10.02 25.79 5.98
CA ALA A 74 9.20 24.66 6.37
C ALA A 74 8.53 24.05 5.13
N THR A 75 8.62 22.73 4.96
CA THR A 75 7.93 21.99 3.90
C THR A 75 6.61 21.47 4.45
N ALA A 76 5.50 21.86 3.83
CA ALA A 76 4.19 21.33 4.17
C ALA A 76 4.08 19.87 3.71
N CYS A 77 3.59 19.00 4.60
CA CYS A 77 3.37 17.60 4.27
C CYS A 77 2.25 17.47 3.21
N PRO A 78 2.48 16.81 2.07
CA PRO A 78 1.44 16.59 1.06
C PRO A 78 0.32 15.64 1.53
N GLY A 79 0.58 14.81 2.54
CA GLY A 79 -0.41 13.87 3.08
C GLY A 79 -1.37 14.45 4.12
N CYS A 80 -0.96 15.46 4.90
CA CYS A 80 -1.78 16.00 6.00
C CYS A 80 -1.70 17.53 6.19
N GLY A 81 -0.90 18.23 5.41
CA GLY A 81 -0.73 19.69 5.51
C GLY A 81 0.14 20.18 6.67
N ALA A 82 0.63 19.30 7.55
CA ALA A 82 1.48 19.69 8.67
C ALA A 82 2.81 20.29 8.20
N GLN A 83 3.26 21.34 8.86
CA GLN A 83 4.56 21.97 8.58
C GLN A 83 5.69 21.12 9.16
N ASN A 84 6.70 20.83 8.36
CA ASN A 84 7.89 20.08 8.76
C ASN A 84 9.15 20.88 8.46
N VAL A 85 10.24 20.57 9.15
CA VAL A 85 11.56 21.16 8.85
C VAL A 85 12.04 20.73 7.46
N ALA A 86 12.81 21.58 6.77
CA ALA A 86 13.20 21.42 5.36
C ALA A 86 13.78 20.03 5.02
N ASP A 87 14.57 19.46 5.93
CA ASP A 87 15.27 18.18 5.73
C ASP A 87 14.54 16.97 6.34
N ALA A 88 13.30 17.17 6.81
CA ALA A 88 12.51 16.09 7.36
C ALA A 88 12.35 14.98 6.31
N VAL A 89 12.71 13.74 6.68
CA VAL A 89 12.58 12.57 5.80
C VAL A 89 11.15 12.04 5.80
N PHE A 90 10.47 12.20 6.93
CA PHE A 90 9.10 11.78 7.14
C PHE A 90 8.35 12.90 7.87
N CYS A 91 7.06 13.05 7.57
CA CYS A 91 6.19 13.98 8.28
C CYS A 91 6.06 13.55 9.74
N ALA A 92 6.36 14.46 10.67
CA ALA A 92 6.26 14.21 12.10
C ALA A 92 4.81 14.00 12.58
N ALA A 93 3.82 14.47 11.80
CA ALA A 93 2.41 14.34 12.12
C ALA A 93 1.77 13.04 11.59
N CYS A 94 2.04 12.66 10.33
CA CYS A 94 1.36 11.52 9.69
C CYS A 94 2.29 10.43 9.14
N GLY A 95 3.62 10.60 9.22
CA GLY A 95 4.60 9.60 8.77
C GLY A 95 4.83 9.55 7.25
N THR A 96 4.16 10.40 6.46
CA THR A 96 4.37 10.49 5.01
C THR A 96 5.83 10.78 4.70
N ASN A 97 6.43 9.98 3.82
CA ASN A 97 7.82 10.20 3.38
C ASN A 97 7.91 11.49 2.56
N LEU A 98 8.79 12.40 2.97
CA LEU A 98 9.01 13.71 2.36
C LEU A 98 10.23 13.72 1.43
N ARG A 99 11.10 12.70 1.47
CA ARG A 99 12.30 12.57 0.60
C ARG A 99 12.01 12.25 -0.87
N GLY A 100 10.76 12.36 -1.31
CA GLY A 100 10.34 12.31 -2.71
C GLY A 100 9.66 13.59 -3.20
N ALA A 101 9.55 14.64 -2.36
CA ALA A 101 8.81 15.86 -2.68
C ALA A 101 9.62 16.90 -3.48
N THR A 102 10.89 16.61 -3.83
CA THR A 102 11.68 17.42 -4.77
C THR A 102 11.61 16.85 -6.19
N SER A 103 10.39 16.72 -6.69
CA SER A 103 10.06 16.99 -8.10
C SER A 103 8.56 17.29 -8.21
N ALA A 104 8.13 18.34 -7.51
CA ALA A 104 6.88 19.01 -7.81
C ALA A 104 7.10 20.52 -7.61
N LEU A 105 7.74 21.14 -8.60
CA LEU A 105 7.39 22.53 -8.91
C LEU A 105 5.94 22.55 -9.41
N PRO A 106 5.22 23.69 -9.27
CA PRO A 106 3.86 23.85 -9.75
C PRO A 106 3.87 23.92 -11.29
N GLY A 107 4.05 22.77 -11.93
CA GLY A 107 3.77 22.60 -13.34
C GLY A 107 2.28 22.32 -13.45
N GLY A 108 1.53 23.27 -14.00
CA GLY A 108 0.11 23.09 -14.25
C GLY A 108 -0.15 21.72 -14.85
N ALA A 109 -1.12 21.00 -14.31
CA ALA A 109 -1.66 19.80 -14.93
C ALA A 109 -1.79 20.11 -16.43
N SER A 110 -1.05 19.38 -17.27
CA SER A 110 -1.32 19.42 -18.70
C SER A 110 -2.79 19.09 -18.83
N SER A 111 -3.59 20.06 -19.26
CA SER A 111 -5.05 19.97 -19.31
C SER A 111 -5.52 18.73 -20.09
N SER A 112 -4.66 18.22 -20.98
CA SER A 112 -4.84 16.97 -21.71
C SER A 112 -4.85 15.70 -20.85
N MET A 113 -3.98 15.55 -19.85
CA MET A 113 -3.91 14.33 -19.02
C MET A 113 -5.16 14.20 -18.15
N SER A 114 -5.56 15.31 -17.50
CA SER A 114 -6.78 15.35 -16.71
C SER A 114 -8.02 15.00 -17.53
N LEU A 115 -8.10 15.47 -18.79
CA LEU A 115 -9.21 15.15 -19.70
C LEU A 115 -9.18 13.69 -20.17
N GLN A 116 -8.04 13.17 -20.61
CA GLN A 116 -7.89 11.77 -21.05
C GLN A 116 -8.21 10.79 -19.92
N ALA A 117 -7.65 11.02 -18.72
CA ALA A 117 -7.95 10.23 -17.55
C ALA A 117 -9.43 10.31 -17.18
N SER A 118 -10.03 11.50 -17.18
CA SER A 118 -11.46 11.66 -16.87
C SER A 118 -12.37 10.91 -17.84
N HIS A 119 -12.08 10.96 -19.15
CA HIS A 119 -12.84 10.23 -20.16
C HIS A 119 -12.67 8.71 -20.06
N TYR A 120 -11.44 8.24 -19.81
CA TYR A 120 -11.18 6.83 -19.57
C TYR A 120 -11.92 6.34 -18.33
N LEU A 121 -11.85 7.09 -17.21
CA LEU A 121 -12.50 6.72 -15.95
C LEU A 121 -14.02 6.67 -16.07
N SER A 122 -14.67 7.60 -16.78
CA SER A 122 -16.13 7.54 -16.97
C SER A 122 -16.57 6.31 -17.77
N THR A 123 -15.79 5.93 -18.79
CA THR A 123 -16.03 4.71 -19.58
C THR A 123 -15.80 3.46 -18.72
N LEU A 124 -14.73 3.46 -17.92
CA LEU A 124 -14.42 2.37 -17.01
C LEU A 124 -15.50 2.17 -15.94
N ASP A 125 -16.00 3.24 -15.34
CA ASP A 125 -17.05 3.21 -14.32
C ASP A 125 -18.29 2.46 -14.88
N ASN A 126 -18.68 2.73 -16.13
CA ASN A 126 -19.77 2.03 -16.82
C ASN A 126 -19.48 0.55 -17.08
N ARG A 127 -18.27 0.21 -17.55
CA ARG A 127 -17.84 -1.17 -17.80
C ARG A 127 -17.84 -2.01 -16.52
N LEU A 128 -17.32 -1.44 -15.43
CA LEU A 128 -17.29 -2.08 -14.12
C LEU A 128 -18.71 -2.28 -13.59
N ALA A 129 -19.57 -1.27 -13.64
CA ALA A 129 -20.97 -1.38 -13.22
C ALA A 129 -21.73 -2.47 -13.99
N THR A 130 -21.58 -2.53 -15.31
CA THR A 130 -22.20 -3.57 -16.16
C THR A 130 -21.65 -4.97 -15.86
N SER A 131 -20.41 -5.04 -15.37
CA SER A 131 -19.76 -6.28 -14.93
C SER A 131 -20.05 -6.66 -13.47
N GLY A 132 -20.99 -5.96 -12.82
CA GLY A 132 -21.47 -6.24 -11.46
C GLY A 132 -20.59 -5.69 -10.35
N PHE A 133 -19.68 -4.76 -10.65
CA PHE A 133 -18.90 -4.06 -9.64
C PHE A 133 -19.69 -2.87 -9.09
N GLU A 134 -19.56 -2.67 -7.78
CA GLU A 134 -20.13 -1.52 -7.08
C GLU A 134 -18.99 -0.64 -6.55
N PRO A 135 -19.12 0.70 -6.56
CA PRO A 135 -18.20 1.58 -5.86
C PRO A 135 -18.05 1.15 -4.41
N PHE A 136 -16.81 1.12 -3.92
CA PHE A 136 -16.50 0.76 -2.55
C PHE A 136 -15.81 1.95 -1.86
N ALA A 137 -16.09 2.14 -0.57
CA ALA A 137 -15.41 3.17 0.20
C ALA A 137 -13.91 2.93 0.10
N GLY A 138 -13.14 3.88 -0.43
CA GLY A 138 -11.69 3.75 -0.50
C GLY A 138 -11.03 3.86 0.86
N SER A 139 -9.76 3.46 0.95
CA SER A 139 -8.93 3.80 2.10
C SER A 139 -8.48 5.26 1.98
N PRO A 140 -8.72 6.14 2.97
CA PRO A 140 -8.18 7.49 2.98
C PRO A 140 -6.65 7.53 2.87
N ILE A 141 -5.98 6.45 3.30
CA ILE A 141 -4.51 6.33 3.35
C ILE A 141 -3.93 5.98 1.98
N LEU A 142 -4.67 5.24 1.14
CA LEU A 142 -4.17 4.79 -0.17
C LEU A 142 -4.35 5.85 -1.26
N SER A 143 -5.13 6.90 -0.98
CA SER A 143 -5.43 7.99 -1.93
C SER A 143 -5.84 7.47 -3.31
N LEU A 144 -6.68 6.43 -3.34
CA LEU A 144 -7.16 5.79 -4.57
C LEU A 144 -8.12 6.72 -5.31
N ASP A 145 -8.00 6.75 -6.64
CA ASP A 145 -8.86 7.55 -7.51
C ASP A 145 -10.23 6.88 -7.72
N ARG A 146 -10.24 5.54 -7.75
CA ARG A 146 -11.47 4.73 -7.68
C ARG A 146 -11.21 3.45 -6.91
N VAL A 147 -12.26 2.94 -6.25
CA VAL A 147 -12.27 1.60 -5.68
C VAL A 147 -13.61 0.97 -5.95
N PHE A 148 -13.58 -0.28 -6.41
CA PHE A 148 -14.76 -1.07 -6.66
C PHE A 148 -14.66 -2.44 -6.02
N ARG A 149 -15.81 -3.02 -5.70
CA ARG A 149 -15.93 -4.37 -5.20
C ARG A 149 -17.03 -5.12 -5.92
N ARG A 150 -16.79 -6.39 -6.19
CA ARG A 150 -17.80 -7.34 -6.67
C ARG A 150 -17.75 -8.60 -5.81
N LYS A 151 -18.91 -9.20 -5.54
CA LYS A 151 -19.01 -10.53 -4.96
C LYS A 151 -19.80 -11.42 -5.91
N ARG A 152 -19.19 -12.51 -6.36
CA ARG A 152 -19.79 -13.42 -7.33
C ARG A 152 -19.46 -14.86 -6.95
N PHE A 153 -20.42 -15.76 -7.11
CA PHE A 153 -20.16 -17.20 -6.99
C PHE A 153 -19.47 -17.69 -8.28
N GLU A 154 -18.28 -18.27 -8.15
CA GLU A 154 -17.50 -18.78 -9.27
C GLU A 154 -17.32 -20.30 -9.12
N LEU A 155 -17.76 -21.04 -10.14
CA LEU A 155 -17.64 -22.51 -10.16
C LEU A 155 -16.17 -22.96 -10.18
N MET A 156 -15.34 -22.29 -10.98
CA MET A 156 -13.92 -22.65 -11.13
C MET A 156 -13.11 -22.39 -9.85
N GLN A 157 -13.50 -21.41 -9.05
CA GLN A 157 -12.84 -21.09 -7.77
C GLN A 157 -13.55 -21.70 -6.55
N VAL A 158 -14.60 -22.51 -6.79
CA VAL A 158 -15.35 -23.27 -5.79
C VAL A 158 -15.80 -22.41 -4.62
N GLY A 159 -16.59 -21.38 -4.91
CA GLY A 159 -17.25 -20.60 -3.87
C GLY A 159 -17.50 -19.15 -4.21
N MET A 160 -17.71 -18.35 -3.17
CA MET A 160 -17.89 -16.91 -3.29
C MET A 160 -16.54 -16.24 -3.48
N VAL A 161 -16.37 -15.56 -4.60
CA VAL A 161 -15.18 -14.77 -4.92
C VAL A 161 -15.50 -13.32 -4.65
N THR A 162 -14.68 -12.69 -3.82
CA THR A 162 -14.69 -11.24 -3.68
C THR A 162 -13.61 -10.67 -4.58
N THR A 163 -13.98 -9.81 -5.51
CA THR A 163 -13.05 -9.10 -6.39
C THR A 163 -12.97 -7.65 -5.97
N PHE A 164 -11.77 -7.14 -5.74
CA PHE A 164 -11.51 -5.71 -5.59
C PHE A 164 -10.84 -5.18 -6.85
N CYS A 165 -11.15 -3.95 -7.20
CA CYS A 165 -10.49 -3.19 -8.24
C CYS A 165 -10.13 -1.82 -7.67
N GLY A 166 -8.84 -1.56 -7.47
CA GLY A 166 -8.36 -0.27 -6.96
C GLY A 166 -7.56 0.44 -8.03
N LEU A 167 -7.89 1.71 -8.26
CA LEU A 167 -7.27 2.55 -9.28
C LEU A 167 -6.45 3.67 -8.69
N LYS A 168 -5.28 3.91 -9.30
CA LYS A 168 -4.48 5.12 -9.10
C LYS A 168 -4.11 5.74 -10.44
N CYS A 169 -4.38 7.03 -10.60
CA CYS A 169 -3.93 7.82 -11.74
C CYS A 169 -2.57 8.48 -11.41
N VAL A 170 -1.61 8.39 -12.33
CA VAL A 170 -0.31 9.05 -12.24
C VAL A 170 0.11 9.57 -13.61
N ASP A 171 0.76 10.74 -13.68
CA ASP A 171 1.14 11.32 -14.98
C ASP A 171 2.13 10.44 -15.74
N TYR A 172 3.18 10.00 -15.06
CA TYR A 172 4.23 9.14 -15.62
C TYR A 172 4.65 8.08 -14.61
N LEU A 173 4.59 6.80 -15.02
CA LEU A 173 4.93 5.66 -14.19
C LEU A 173 6.31 5.11 -14.56
N SER A 174 7.32 5.35 -13.72
CA SER A 174 8.68 4.79 -13.90
C SER A 174 9.28 4.16 -12.64
N ASP A 175 8.82 4.52 -11.44
CA ASP A 175 9.33 3.93 -10.21
C ASP A 175 8.66 2.58 -9.92
N VAL A 176 9.40 1.49 -10.14
CA VAL A 176 8.95 0.12 -9.84
C VAL A 176 8.64 -0.08 -8.35
N ARG A 177 9.29 0.67 -7.44
CA ARG A 177 9.06 0.57 -5.99
C ARG A 177 7.73 1.20 -5.61
N PHE A 178 7.32 2.25 -6.33
CA PHE A 178 5.97 2.80 -6.18
C PHE A 178 4.94 1.74 -6.56
N LEU A 179 5.08 1.11 -7.72
CA LEU A 179 4.15 0.09 -8.20
C LEU A 179 4.07 -1.10 -7.24
N GLN A 180 5.22 -1.58 -6.76
CA GLN A 180 5.27 -2.65 -5.75
C GLN A 180 4.58 -2.26 -4.44
N SER A 181 4.83 -1.04 -3.93
CA SER A 181 4.23 -0.56 -2.68
C SER A 181 2.73 -0.35 -2.81
N PHE A 182 2.28 0.19 -3.96
CA PHE A 182 0.88 0.35 -4.32
C PHE A 182 0.16 -1.00 -4.33
N ASN A 183 0.71 -1.99 -5.06
CA ASN A 183 0.09 -3.31 -5.17
C ASN A 183 -0.08 -3.95 -3.80
N LYS A 184 1.00 -4.01 -3.02
CA LYS A 184 0.97 -4.57 -1.66
C LYS A 184 -0.07 -3.88 -0.77
N SER A 185 -0.12 -2.55 -0.79
CA SER A 185 -1.00 -1.79 0.10
C SER A 185 -2.48 -1.96 -0.29
N LEU A 186 -2.78 -2.01 -1.58
CA LEU A 186 -4.12 -2.28 -2.08
C LEU A 186 -4.57 -3.72 -1.78
N PHE A 187 -3.67 -4.70 -1.94
CA PHE A 187 -3.95 -6.09 -1.58
C PHE A 187 -4.25 -6.24 -0.09
N ASP A 188 -3.41 -5.68 0.80
CA ASP A 188 -3.61 -5.72 2.25
C ASP A 188 -4.96 -5.08 2.64
N TYR A 189 -5.31 -3.97 2.00
CA TYR A 189 -6.59 -3.32 2.18
C TYR A 189 -7.77 -4.19 1.73
N ALA A 190 -7.70 -4.79 0.54
CA ALA A 190 -8.73 -5.68 0.03
C ALA A 190 -8.89 -6.93 0.90
N LEU A 191 -7.79 -7.49 1.40
CA LEU A 191 -7.78 -8.64 2.31
C LEU A 191 -8.51 -8.33 3.62
N GLY A 192 -8.28 -7.15 4.20
CA GLY A 192 -9.00 -6.68 5.39
C GLY A 192 -10.48 -6.40 5.15
N ASN A 193 -10.89 -6.13 3.90
CA ASN A 193 -12.24 -5.71 3.54
C ASN A 193 -13.04 -6.75 2.73
N LYS A 194 -12.51 -7.96 2.51
CA LYS A 194 -13.21 -9.04 1.79
C LYS A 194 -14.52 -9.46 2.48
N GLY A 195 -14.63 -9.18 3.79
CA GLY A 195 -15.78 -9.47 4.64
C GLY A 195 -15.63 -10.80 5.36
N PHE A 196 -16.42 -10.98 6.42
CA PHE A 196 -16.46 -12.21 7.22
C PHE A 196 -17.76 -12.95 6.91
N PHE A 197 -17.66 -14.06 6.20
CA PHE A 197 -18.74 -15.06 6.19
C PHE A 197 -18.36 -16.19 7.15
N ALA A 198 -19.34 -16.95 7.63
CA ALA A 198 -19.15 -17.99 8.64
C ALA A 198 -17.87 -18.82 8.41
N ARG A 199 -17.18 -19.19 9.50
CA ARG A 199 -15.83 -19.83 9.58
C ARG A 199 -15.55 -21.00 8.62
N ASN A 200 -16.56 -21.55 7.94
CA ASN A 200 -16.47 -22.70 7.06
C ASN A 200 -16.68 -22.38 5.55
N ALA A 201 -16.78 -21.10 5.16
CA ALA A 201 -16.95 -20.72 3.75
C ALA A 201 -15.60 -20.43 3.08
N PHE A 202 -15.28 -21.19 2.02
CA PHE A 202 -14.16 -20.90 1.11
C PHE A 202 -14.41 -19.54 0.42
N GLN A 203 -13.58 -18.54 0.72
CA GLN A 203 -13.71 -17.20 0.12
C GLN A 203 -12.42 -16.75 -0.54
N SER A 204 -12.37 -16.98 -1.85
CA SER A 204 -11.29 -16.52 -2.71
C SER A 204 -11.33 -15.00 -2.86
N LEU A 205 -10.15 -14.39 -2.88
CA LEU A 205 -9.98 -12.96 -3.13
C LEU A 205 -9.23 -12.78 -4.45
N LEU A 206 -9.73 -11.90 -5.31
CA LEU A 206 -9.00 -11.39 -6.47
C LEU A 206 -8.87 -9.88 -6.33
N VAL A 207 -7.68 -9.35 -6.56
CA VAL A 207 -7.41 -7.91 -6.52
C VAL A 207 -6.84 -7.52 -7.87
N TYR A 208 -7.50 -6.57 -8.54
CA TYR A 208 -6.97 -5.89 -9.70
C TYR A 208 -6.31 -4.59 -9.22
N GLU A 209 -4.98 -4.54 -9.26
CA GLU A 209 -4.19 -3.35 -8.93
C GLU A 209 -3.93 -2.54 -10.18
N VAL A 210 -4.73 -1.49 -10.39
CA VAL A 210 -4.79 -0.78 -11.67
C VAL A 210 -4.12 0.59 -11.53
N VAL A 211 -3.09 0.84 -12.33
CA VAL A 211 -2.49 2.18 -12.49
C VAL A 211 -2.82 2.72 -13.87
N VAL A 212 -3.38 3.92 -13.92
CA VAL A 212 -3.69 4.64 -15.18
C VAL A 212 -2.65 5.76 -15.35
N THR A 213 -2.06 5.85 -16.53
CA THR A 213 -0.97 6.80 -16.80
C THR A 213 -0.95 7.28 -18.25
N THR A 214 -0.22 8.37 -18.53
CA THR A 214 0.09 8.84 -19.90
C THR A 214 1.56 8.67 -20.26
N GLY A 215 2.31 7.89 -19.47
CA GLY A 215 3.60 7.41 -19.93
C GLY A 215 4.18 6.38 -18.98
N VAL A 216 4.93 5.45 -19.55
CA VAL A 216 5.48 4.30 -18.85
C VAL A 216 6.98 4.24 -19.09
N GLY A 217 7.75 4.04 -18.02
CA GLY A 217 9.18 3.77 -18.08
C GLY A 217 9.50 2.36 -18.56
N SER A 218 10.69 2.15 -19.15
CA SER A 218 11.10 0.87 -19.75
C SER A 218 11.03 -0.32 -18.78
N GLU A 219 11.27 -0.09 -17.49
CA GLU A 219 11.36 -1.13 -16.47
C GLU A 219 10.00 -1.68 -16.03
N ILE A 220 8.90 -0.99 -16.33
CA ILE A 220 7.57 -1.36 -15.81
C ILE A 220 7.11 -2.71 -16.36
N GLN A 221 7.30 -2.98 -17.65
CA GLN A 221 6.92 -4.28 -18.22
C GLN A 221 7.74 -5.42 -17.62
N HIS A 222 9.06 -5.22 -17.44
CA HIS A 222 9.92 -6.21 -16.81
C HIS A 222 9.49 -6.49 -15.37
N PHE A 223 9.16 -5.44 -14.60
CA PHE A 223 8.59 -5.59 -13.28
C PHE A 223 7.30 -6.43 -13.29
N LEU A 224 6.32 -6.09 -14.14
CA LEU A 224 5.06 -6.83 -14.27
C LEU A 224 5.29 -8.31 -14.65
N ASP A 225 6.30 -8.59 -15.47
CA ASP A 225 6.65 -9.96 -15.86
C ASP A 225 7.28 -10.78 -14.70
N SER A 226 7.89 -10.09 -13.74
CA SER A 226 8.54 -10.67 -12.56
C SER A 226 7.68 -10.67 -11.28
N TYR A 227 6.56 -9.94 -11.25
CA TYR A 227 5.74 -9.74 -10.05
C TYR A 227 4.78 -10.92 -9.80
N TRP A 228 5.16 -11.80 -8.86
CA TRP A 228 4.44 -13.05 -8.54
C TRP A 228 4.19 -13.25 -7.05
N PRO A 229 3.35 -12.41 -6.42
CA PRO A 229 2.98 -12.62 -5.04
C PRO A 229 2.18 -13.92 -4.90
N LYS A 230 2.55 -14.74 -3.92
CA LYS A 230 1.89 -16.02 -3.64
C LYS A 230 1.10 -15.90 -2.36
N HIS A 231 -0.21 -16.05 -2.47
CA HIS A 231 -1.13 -16.07 -1.33
C HIS A 231 -1.98 -17.33 -1.34
N TRP A 232 -2.34 -17.80 -0.15
CA TRP A 232 -3.29 -18.91 -0.03
C TRP A 232 -4.70 -18.40 -0.37
N MET A 233 -5.29 -18.90 -1.46
CA MET A 233 -6.66 -18.55 -1.90
C MET A 233 -6.90 -17.05 -2.11
N ALA A 234 -5.86 -16.29 -2.46
CA ALA A 234 -5.97 -14.90 -2.85
C ALA A 234 -5.03 -14.63 -4.02
N TYR A 235 -5.44 -13.71 -4.89
CA TYR A 235 -4.76 -13.45 -6.15
C TYR A 235 -4.63 -11.94 -6.36
N GLU A 236 -3.47 -11.53 -6.85
CA GLU A 236 -3.17 -10.18 -7.32
C GLU A 236 -3.05 -10.22 -8.85
N PHE A 237 -3.50 -9.16 -9.51
CA PHE A 237 -3.40 -9.01 -10.95
C PHE A 237 -3.13 -7.54 -11.29
N ALA A 238 -1.85 -7.21 -11.36
CA ALA A 238 -1.38 -5.87 -11.63
C ALA A 238 -1.65 -5.48 -13.10
N VAL A 239 -2.24 -4.31 -13.28
CA VAL A 239 -2.60 -3.75 -14.58
C VAL A 239 -2.06 -2.32 -14.67
N VAL A 240 -1.40 -2.00 -15.77
CA VAL A 240 -1.03 -0.62 -16.11
C VAL A 240 -1.75 -0.25 -17.40
N VAL A 241 -2.54 0.83 -17.38
CA VAL A 241 -3.21 1.38 -18.55
C VAL A 241 -2.46 2.63 -18.98
N ASP A 242 -1.78 2.55 -20.11
CA ASP A 242 -1.09 3.67 -20.74
C ASP A 242 -2.00 4.31 -21.79
N LEU A 243 -2.55 5.47 -21.44
CA LEU A 243 -3.44 6.25 -22.30
C LEU A 243 -2.69 6.94 -23.45
N SER A 244 -1.37 7.11 -23.35
CA SER A 244 -0.58 7.73 -24.43
C SER A 244 -0.37 6.80 -25.61
N THR A 245 -0.21 5.50 -25.32
CA THR A 245 -0.04 4.46 -26.35
C THR A 245 -1.31 3.65 -26.60
N ASN A 246 -2.37 3.93 -25.85
CA ASN A 246 -3.64 3.20 -25.88
C ASN A 246 -3.45 1.70 -25.60
N ARG A 247 -2.64 1.36 -24.59
CA ARG A 247 -2.28 -0.03 -24.26
C ARG A 247 -2.58 -0.37 -22.81
N MET A 248 -2.98 -1.61 -22.61
CA MET A 248 -2.96 -2.25 -21.29
C MET A 248 -1.72 -3.14 -21.20
N LEU A 249 -0.89 -2.88 -20.20
CA LEU A 249 0.25 -3.70 -19.82
C LEU A 249 -0.14 -4.55 -18.61
N CYS A 250 0.25 -5.81 -18.66
CA CYS A 250 0.12 -6.77 -17.58
C CYS A 250 1.21 -7.85 -17.79
N HIS A 251 1.21 -8.85 -16.93
CA HIS A 251 2.09 -10.01 -17.12
C HIS A 251 1.88 -10.66 -18.51
N ASN A 252 2.94 -10.79 -19.30
CA ASN A 252 2.87 -11.31 -20.67
C ASN A 252 2.73 -12.83 -20.75
N GLY A 253 3.39 -13.55 -19.86
CA GLY A 253 3.41 -15.01 -19.84
C GLY A 253 2.17 -15.65 -19.21
N THR A 254 2.30 -16.92 -18.88
CA THR A 254 1.31 -17.63 -18.08
C THR A 254 2.07 -18.42 -17.03
N PRO A 255 1.84 -18.14 -15.75
CA PRO A 255 2.53 -18.86 -14.70
C PRO A 255 2.11 -20.32 -14.77
N LEU A 256 3.07 -21.23 -14.61
CA LEU A 256 2.75 -22.66 -14.51
C LEU A 256 1.83 -22.94 -13.31
N TRP A 257 1.95 -22.15 -12.25
CA TRP A 257 1.08 -22.21 -11.08
C TRP A 257 -0.15 -21.31 -11.28
N GLY A 258 -1.35 -21.88 -11.18
CA GLY A 258 -2.60 -21.13 -11.32
C GLY A 258 -2.97 -20.75 -12.77
N MET A 259 -2.37 -21.43 -13.76
CA MET A 259 -2.54 -21.18 -15.21
C MET A 259 -3.98 -20.93 -15.66
N ALA A 260 -4.93 -21.77 -15.22
CA ALA A 260 -6.35 -21.65 -15.59
C ALA A 260 -7.00 -20.38 -15.03
N PHE A 261 -6.64 -19.98 -13.80
CA PHE A 261 -7.13 -18.76 -13.18
C PHE A 261 -6.50 -17.52 -13.82
N HIS A 262 -5.18 -17.54 -14.05
CA HIS A 262 -4.46 -16.42 -14.65
C HIS A 262 -4.99 -16.06 -16.04
N MET A 263 -5.24 -17.04 -16.91
CA MET A 263 -5.81 -16.78 -18.24
C MET A 263 -7.22 -16.17 -18.15
N SER A 264 -8.02 -16.65 -17.19
CA SER A 264 -9.37 -16.11 -16.95
C SER A 264 -9.30 -14.67 -16.45
N PHE A 265 -8.39 -14.37 -15.52
CA PHE A 265 -8.17 -13.01 -15.00
C PHE A 265 -7.63 -12.07 -16.07
N LYS A 266 -6.67 -12.51 -16.89
CA LYS A 266 -6.14 -11.72 -17.99
C LYS A 266 -7.20 -11.38 -19.02
N LYS A 267 -8.07 -12.34 -19.36
CA LYS A 267 -9.20 -12.11 -20.27
C LYS A 267 -10.20 -11.10 -19.68
N GLU A 268 -10.56 -11.26 -18.40
CA GLU A 268 -11.45 -10.33 -17.73
C GLU A 268 -10.82 -8.93 -17.63
N ALA A 269 -9.56 -8.82 -17.19
CA ALA A 269 -8.82 -7.57 -17.15
C ALA A 269 -8.80 -6.86 -18.51
N GLY A 270 -8.59 -7.61 -19.61
CA GLY A 270 -8.68 -7.08 -20.97
C GLY A 270 -10.07 -6.50 -21.29
N SER A 271 -11.14 -7.16 -20.88
CA SER A 271 -12.51 -6.65 -21.10
C SER A 271 -12.85 -5.43 -20.23
N LEU A 272 -12.25 -5.31 -19.05
CA LEU A 272 -12.54 -4.25 -18.08
C LEU A 272 -11.68 -3.00 -18.27
N PHE A 273 -10.38 -3.18 -18.51
CA PHE A 273 -9.37 -2.13 -18.36
C PHE A 273 -8.67 -1.75 -19.67
N ALA A 274 -8.77 -2.54 -20.73
CA ALA A 274 -8.21 -2.12 -22.01
C ALA A 274 -8.82 -0.77 -22.42
N PRO A 275 -8.00 0.22 -22.79
CA PRO A 275 -8.54 1.49 -23.27
C PRO A 275 -9.23 1.26 -24.63
N PRO A 276 -10.25 2.08 -24.97
CA PRO A 276 -11.09 1.89 -26.16
C PRO A 276 -10.33 2.00 -27.49
#